data_AF-A0A2M9ZYL0-F1
#
_entry.id   AF-A0A2M9ZYL0-F1
#
_cell.length_a   1.000
_cell.length_b   1.000
_cell.length_c   1.000
_cell.angle_alpha   90.00
_cell.angle_beta   90.00
_cell.angle_gamma   90.00
#
_symmetry.space_group_name_H-M   'P 1'
#
loop_
_entity.id
_entity.type
_entity.pdbx_description
1 polymer ?
#
loop_
_entity_poly.entity_id
_entity_poly.type
_entity_poly.pdbx_seq_one_letter_code
_entity_poly.pdbx_strand_id
1 'polypeptide(L)'
;MKTMKQIYITLLIALSITNCVAIDTLGLTDTYKGDEAKKKLLDAAKIGDYLTANSYFTDQGYTGSQLSSLVATQVLTASFIDEAVFNLDESKYYKKKDVDNCAQVIQFSGVALDYDSFTVYLTNRTCRLIPNDPLLDKNIGKSSNSGH
;
A
#
# COMPACT_ATOMS: atom_id res chain seq x y z
N MET A 1 -27.79 20.18 36.39
CA MET A 1 -27.34 18.77 36.27
C MET A 1 -27.34 18.23 34.83
N LYS A 2 -28.22 18.70 33.93
CA LYS A 2 -28.27 18.26 32.52
C LYS A 2 -27.03 18.64 31.69
N THR A 3 -26.50 19.84 31.89
CA THR A 3 -25.35 20.42 31.16
C THR A 3 -24.00 19.77 31.49
N MET A 4 -23.70 19.45 32.75
CA MET A 4 -22.45 18.75 33.11
C MET A 4 -22.39 17.32 32.55
N LYS A 5 -23.53 16.61 32.54
CA LYS A 5 -23.62 15.26 31.97
C LYS A 5 -23.39 15.29 30.45
N GLN A 6 -23.86 16.33 29.79
CA GLN A 6 -23.65 16.57 28.37
C GLN A 6 -22.18 16.86 28.05
N ILE A 7 -21.51 17.73 28.82
CA ILE A 7 -20.08 18.03 28.66
C ILE A 7 -19.23 16.76 28.84
N TYR A 8 -19.55 15.93 29.84
CA TYR A 8 -18.83 14.68 30.08
C TYR A 8 -18.97 13.68 28.92
N ILE A 9 -20.16 13.57 28.34
CA ILE A 9 -20.42 12.71 27.18
C ILE A 9 -19.67 13.24 25.95
N THR A 10 -19.70 14.56 25.69
CA THR A 10 -18.97 15.15 24.56
C THR A 10 -17.45 14.98 24.71
N LEU A 11 -16.92 15.10 25.92
CA LEU A 11 -15.49 14.91 26.22
C LEU A 11 -15.06 13.45 26.05
N LEU A 12 -15.88 12.49 26.51
CA LEU A 12 -15.65 11.06 26.30
C LEU A 12 -15.65 10.67 24.83
N ILE A 13 -16.58 11.22 24.04
CA ILE A 13 -16.64 11.00 22.59
C ILE A 13 -15.39 11.59 21.91
N ALA A 14 -14.98 12.82 22.26
CA ALA A 14 -13.79 13.45 21.72
C ALA A 14 -12.52 12.62 22.02
N LEU A 15 -12.37 12.12 23.26
CA LEU A 15 -11.26 11.26 23.68
C LEU A 15 -11.25 9.91 22.94
N SER A 16 -12.42 9.32 22.67
CA SER A 16 -12.50 8.10 21.86
C SER A 16 -12.10 8.32 20.40
N ILE A 17 -12.48 9.45 19.79
CA ILE A 17 -12.14 9.75 18.39
C ILE A 17 -10.62 9.97 18.25
N THR A 18 -9.98 10.67 19.20
CA THR A 18 -8.53 10.86 19.17
C THR A 18 -7.74 9.56 19.30
N ASN A 19 -8.24 8.59 20.08
CA ASN A 19 -7.60 7.28 20.21
C ASN A 19 -7.73 6.45 18.92
N CYS A 20 -8.86 6.50 18.22
CA CYS A 20 -9.01 5.80 16.95
C CYS A 20 -8.03 6.31 15.88
N VAL A 21 -7.89 7.63 15.75
CA VAL A 21 -6.95 8.24 14.79
C VAL A 21 -5.50 7.91 15.13
N ALA A 22 -5.15 7.89 16.43
CA ALA A 22 -3.82 7.52 16.90
C ALA A 22 -3.51 6.02 16.67
N ILE A 23 -4.48 5.14 16.85
CA ILE A 23 -4.32 3.68 16.63
C ILE A 23 -4.10 3.37 15.15
N ASP A 24 -4.84 4.04 14.25
CA ASP A 24 -4.68 3.91 12.80
C ASP A 24 -3.31 4.43 12.33
N THR A 25 -2.85 5.59 12.84
CA THR A 25 -1.53 6.16 12.48
C THR A 25 -0.34 5.41 13.06
N LEU A 26 -0.48 4.79 14.24
CA LEU A 26 0.56 3.95 14.85
C LEU A 26 0.59 2.53 14.28
N GLY A 27 -0.34 2.17 13.39
CA GLY A 27 -0.39 0.85 12.78
C GLY A 27 -0.71 -0.27 13.78
N LEU A 28 -1.44 0.03 14.84
CA LEU A 28 -1.89 -0.96 15.83
C LEU A 28 -3.03 -1.86 15.31
N THR A 29 -3.55 -1.57 14.12
CA THR A 29 -4.52 -2.43 13.39
C THR A 29 -3.79 -3.31 12.37
N ASP A 30 -4.37 -4.46 12.03
CA ASP A 30 -3.83 -5.37 11.00
C ASP A 30 -4.21 -4.94 9.57
N THR A 31 -4.58 -3.66 9.38
CA THR A 31 -5.06 -3.11 8.12
C THR A 31 -4.40 -1.80 7.72
N TYR A 32 -4.32 -1.54 6.42
CA TYR A 32 -4.06 -0.24 5.82
C TYR A 32 -5.36 0.37 5.33
N LYS A 33 -5.51 1.69 5.49
CA LYS A 33 -6.55 2.43 4.77
C LYS A 33 -6.25 2.40 3.27
N GLY A 34 -7.28 2.48 2.42
CA GLY A 34 -7.16 2.24 0.98
C GLY A 34 -6.23 3.21 0.27
N ASP A 35 -6.18 4.47 0.70
CA ASP A 35 -5.22 5.47 0.22
C ASP A 35 -3.76 5.09 0.55
N GLU A 36 -3.51 4.65 1.79
CA GLU A 36 -2.19 4.15 2.22
C GLU A 36 -1.81 2.86 1.48
N ALA A 37 -2.76 1.93 1.35
CA ALA A 37 -2.56 0.69 0.62
C ALA A 37 -2.20 0.97 -0.85
N LYS A 38 -2.96 1.85 -1.53
CA LYS A 38 -2.68 2.24 -2.91
C LYS A 38 -1.30 2.87 -3.02
N LYS A 39 -0.94 3.78 -2.10
CA LYS A 39 0.38 4.39 -2.07
C LYS A 39 1.51 3.35 -1.96
N LYS A 40 1.36 2.35 -1.08
CA LYS A 40 2.35 1.27 -0.93
C LYS A 40 2.53 0.47 -2.20
N LEU A 41 1.44 0.15 -2.90
CA LEU A 41 1.53 -0.56 -4.17
C LEU A 41 2.22 0.30 -5.24
N LEU A 42 1.90 1.60 -5.33
CA LEU A 42 2.53 2.52 -6.28
C LEU A 42 4.04 2.69 -6.00
N ASP A 43 4.42 2.77 -4.73
CA ASP A 43 5.84 2.86 -4.34
C ASP A 43 6.58 1.55 -4.70
N ALA A 44 5.94 0.39 -4.52
CA ALA A 44 6.49 -0.90 -4.94
C ALA A 44 6.60 -1.04 -6.48
N ALA A 45 5.59 -0.56 -7.22
CA ALA A 45 5.59 -0.53 -8.68
C ALA A 45 6.75 0.29 -9.22
N LYS A 46 6.96 1.51 -8.73
CA LYS A 46 8.12 2.35 -9.09
C LYS A 46 9.45 1.66 -8.90
N ILE A 47 9.61 0.91 -7.80
CA ILE A 47 10.83 0.14 -7.55
C ILE A 47 10.96 -0.99 -8.58
N GLY A 48 9.89 -1.76 -8.82
CA GLY A 48 9.88 -2.84 -9.79
C GLY A 48 10.18 -2.36 -11.22
N ASP A 49 9.52 -1.28 -11.66
CA ASP A 49 9.72 -0.68 -12.98
C ASP A 49 11.13 -0.11 -13.13
N TYR A 50 11.67 0.51 -12.08
CA TYR A 50 13.05 0.98 -12.08
C TYR A 50 14.01 -0.19 -12.27
N LEU A 51 13.86 -1.26 -11.48
CA LEU A 51 14.75 -2.43 -11.55
C LEU A 51 14.67 -3.10 -12.93
N THR A 52 13.47 -3.26 -13.46
CA THR A 52 13.22 -3.87 -14.76
C THR A 52 13.79 -3.02 -15.90
N ALA A 53 13.46 -1.72 -15.93
CA ALA A 53 13.99 -0.80 -16.94
C ALA A 53 15.51 -0.68 -16.87
N ASN A 54 16.07 -0.60 -15.66
CA ASN A 54 17.50 -0.51 -15.47
C ASN A 54 18.21 -1.78 -15.99
N SER A 55 17.69 -2.97 -15.68
CA SER A 55 18.21 -4.23 -16.22
C SER A 55 18.14 -4.23 -17.75
N TYR A 56 16.96 -3.97 -18.31
CA TYR A 56 16.69 -4.00 -19.75
C TYR A 56 17.58 -3.05 -20.57
N PHE A 57 17.77 -1.80 -20.10
CA PHE A 57 18.61 -0.84 -20.80
C PHE A 57 20.10 -1.08 -20.57
N THR A 58 20.50 -1.62 -19.41
CA THR A 58 21.88 -2.03 -19.17
C THR A 58 22.28 -3.18 -20.10
N ASP A 59 21.40 -4.16 -20.31
CA ASP A 59 21.62 -5.28 -21.23
C ASP A 59 21.76 -4.85 -22.70
N GLN A 60 21.19 -3.69 -23.05
CA GLN A 60 21.37 -3.03 -24.35
C GLN A 60 22.66 -2.20 -24.46
N GLY A 61 23.46 -2.13 -23.38
CA GLY A 61 24.73 -1.40 -23.34
C GLY A 61 24.61 0.09 -23.01
N TYR A 62 23.43 0.57 -22.60
CA TYR A 62 23.30 1.94 -22.11
C TYR A 62 23.97 2.11 -20.75
N THR A 63 24.67 3.23 -20.54
CA THR A 63 25.33 3.55 -19.27
C THR A 63 25.23 5.05 -18.95
N GLY A 64 25.62 5.43 -17.73
CA GLY A 64 25.71 6.83 -17.31
C GLY A 64 24.39 7.61 -17.43
N SER A 65 24.48 8.86 -17.87
CA SER A 65 23.32 9.76 -17.96
C SER A 65 22.26 9.30 -18.95
N GLN A 66 22.66 8.61 -20.03
CA GLN A 66 21.72 8.09 -21.01
C GLN A 66 20.85 6.98 -20.40
N LEU A 67 21.47 6.05 -19.67
CA LEU A 67 20.74 5.02 -18.92
C LEU A 67 19.77 5.65 -17.92
N SER A 68 20.24 6.59 -17.09
CA SER A 68 19.38 7.28 -16.11
C SER A 68 18.17 7.96 -16.75
N SER A 69 18.35 8.61 -17.91
CA SER A 69 17.29 9.31 -18.63
C SER A 69 16.22 8.35 -19.17
N LEU A 70 16.65 7.24 -19.78
CA LEU A 70 15.75 6.21 -20.31
C LEU A 70 14.96 5.52 -19.20
N VAL A 71 15.64 5.13 -18.12
CA VAL A 71 15.00 4.52 -16.94
C VAL A 71 13.98 5.48 -16.32
N ALA A 72 14.36 6.76 -16.12
CA ALA A 72 13.44 7.75 -15.57
C ALA A 72 12.19 7.95 -16.44
N THR A 73 12.36 8.01 -17.76
CA THR A 73 11.24 8.14 -18.71
C THR A 73 10.30 6.94 -18.64
N GLN A 74 10.85 5.72 -18.56
CA GLN A 74 10.06 4.49 -18.43
C GLN A 74 9.29 4.46 -17.11
N VAL A 75 9.96 4.73 -15.98
CA VAL A 75 9.35 4.71 -14.64
C VAL A 75 8.24 5.76 -14.53
N LEU A 76 8.44 6.96 -15.08
CA LEU A 76 7.40 8.00 -15.08
C LEU A 76 6.18 7.54 -15.87
N THR A 77 6.39 6.97 -17.06
CA THR A 77 5.30 6.50 -17.92
C THR A 77 4.52 5.37 -17.25
N ALA A 78 5.23 4.38 -16.69
CA ALA A 78 4.62 3.27 -15.96
C ALA A 78 3.85 3.75 -14.72
N SER A 79 4.42 4.68 -13.95
CA SER A 79 3.77 5.25 -12.76
C SER A 79 2.40 5.89 -13.08
N PHE A 80 2.28 6.58 -14.22
CA PHE A 80 1.00 7.15 -14.65
C PHE A 80 -0.05 6.06 -14.94
N ILE A 81 0.37 4.94 -15.53
CA ILE A 81 -0.50 3.80 -15.82
C ILE A 81 -0.90 3.12 -14.51
N ASP A 82 0.06 2.87 -13.61
CA ASP A 82 -0.21 2.25 -12.31
C ASP A 82 -1.20 3.05 -11.49
N GLU A 83 -1.07 4.38 -11.46
CA GLU A 83 -2.00 5.25 -10.73
C GLU A 83 -3.44 5.13 -11.24
N ALA A 84 -3.61 4.94 -12.55
CA ALA A 84 -4.89 4.75 -13.21
C ALA A 84 -5.44 3.31 -13.05
N VAL A 85 -4.56 2.30 -13.00
CA VAL A 85 -4.94 0.89 -12.96
C VAL A 85 -5.15 0.39 -11.53
N PHE A 86 -4.41 0.90 -10.54
CA PHE A 86 -4.47 0.44 -9.16
C PHE A 86 -5.74 0.96 -8.47
N ASN A 87 -6.83 0.26 -8.74
CA ASN A 87 -8.19 0.63 -8.37
C ASN A 87 -8.56 0.12 -6.97
N LEU A 88 -7.95 0.70 -5.94
CA LEU A 88 -8.35 0.49 -4.55
C LEU A 88 -9.41 1.53 -4.15
N ASP A 89 -10.39 1.10 -3.36
CA ASP A 89 -11.34 2.00 -2.73
C ASP A 89 -10.66 2.67 -1.53
N GLU A 90 -10.31 3.95 -1.70
CA GLU A 90 -9.59 4.75 -0.70
C GLU A 90 -10.34 4.91 0.63
N SER A 91 -11.66 4.68 0.62
CA SER A 91 -12.50 4.76 1.83
C SER A 91 -12.51 3.47 2.66
N LYS A 92 -11.95 2.36 2.14
CA LYS A 92 -11.97 1.04 2.78
C LYS A 92 -10.63 0.68 3.40
N TYR A 93 -10.62 -0.42 4.14
CA TYR A 93 -9.43 -0.95 4.80
C TYR A 93 -9.05 -2.30 4.22
N TYR A 94 -7.75 -2.55 4.05
CA TYR A 94 -7.19 -3.76 3.46
C TYR A 94 -6.20 -4.40 4.41
N LYS A 95 -6.15 -5.74 4.49
CA LYS A 95 -5.21 -6.42 5.39
C LYS A 95 -3.78 -6.08 5.01
N LYS A 96 -2.96 -5.69 5.99
CA LYS A 96 -1.55 -5.35 5.78
C LYS A 96 -0.80 -6.46 5.05
N LYS A 97 -0.94 -7.69 5.54
CA LYS A 97 -0.33 -8.88 4.94
C LYS A 97 -0.67 -9.03 3.45
N ASP A 98 -1.91 -8.77 3.04
CA ASP A 98 -2.33 -8.95 1.65
C ASP A 98 -1.75 -7.83 0.77
N VAL A 99 -1.78 -6.59 1.26
CA VAL A 99 -1.16 -5.43 0.59
C VAL A 99 0.35 -5.63 0.46
N ASP A 100 1.04 -6.03 1.53
CA ASP A 100 2.48 -6.23 1.56
C ASP A 100 2.91 -7.39 0.65
N ASN A 101 2.16 -8.49 0.63
CA ASN A 101 2.42 -9.59 -0.30
C ASN A 101 2.23 -9.14 -1.76
N CYS A 102 1.19 -8.36 -2.06
CA CYS A 102 0.98 -7.83 -3.40
C CYS A 102 2.11 -6.87 -3.79
N ALA A 103 2.50 -5.95 -2.90
CA ALA A 103 3.62 -5.04 -3.10
C ALA A 103 4.91 -5.79 -3.40
N GLN A 104 5.22 -6.84 -2.63
CA GLN A 104 6.40 -7.67 -2.84
C GLN A 104 6.37 -8.33 -4.23
N VAL A 105 5.23 -8.87 -4.65
CA VAL A 105 5.09 -9.50 -5.96
C VAL A 105 5.26 -8.48 -7.09
N ILE A 106 4.64 -7.30 -7.00
CA ILE A 106 4.80 -6.21 -7.98
C ILE A 106 6.27 -5.81 -8.09
N GLN A 107 6.94 -5.63 -6.95
CA GLN A 107 8.33 -5.16 -6.91
C GLN A 107 9.31 -6.11 -7.61
N PHE A 108 9.14 -7.43 -7.48
CA PHE A 108 10.13 -8.40 -7.95
C PHE A 108 9.75 -9.12 -9.25
N SER A 109 8.46 -9.17 -9.61
CA SER A 109 8.03 -9.94 -10.78
C SER A 109 8.52 -9.35 -12.10
N GLY A 110 8.72 -8.02 -12.17
CA GLY A 110 9.20 -7.40 -13.41
C GLY A 110 10.60 -7.83 -13.80
N VAL A 111 11.52 -7.95 -12.84
CA VAL A 111 12.88 -8.45 -13.11
C VAL A 111 12.87 -9.95 -13.40
N ALA A 112 12.03 -10.72 -12.70
CA ALA A 112 12.04 -12.18 -12.80
C ALA A 112 11.31 -12.71 -14.05
N LEU A 113 10.29 -12.01 -14.52
CA LEU A 113 9.36 -12.48 -15.56
C LEU A 113 9.22 -11.51 -16.74
N ASP A 114 9.92 -10.37 -16.72
CA ASP A 114 9.82 -9.30 -17.73
C ASP A 114 8.39 -8.77 -17.91
N TYR A 115 7.68 -8.58 -16.80
CA TYR A 115 6.33 -8.02 -16.76
C TYR A 115 6.32 -6.63 -16.13
N ASP A 116 5.57 -5.70 -16.72
CA ASP A 116 5.31 -4.41 -16.11
C ASP A 116 4.48 -4.55 -14.81
N SER A 117 4.65 -3.57 -13.92
CA SER A 117 4.00 -3.51 -12.62
C SER A 117 2.46 -3.57 -12.69
N PHE A 118 1.84 -2.90 -13.66
CA PHE A 118 0.38 -2.93 -13.86
C PHE A 118 -0.14 -4.30 -14.29
N THR A 119 0.57 -5.00 -15.17
CA THR A 119 0.23 -6.36 -15.60
C THR A 119 0.34 -7.32 -14.43
N VAL A 120 1.39 -7.20 -13.61
CA VAL A 120 1.54 -8.01 -12.40
C VAL A 120 0.38 -7.74 -11.44
N TYR A 121 0.03 -6.49 -11.19
CA TYR A 121 -1.11 -6.13 -10.34
C TYR A 121 -2.44 -6.72 -10.83
N LEU A 122 -2.72 -6.62 -12.14
CA LEU A 122 -3.98 -7.09 -12.73
C LEU A 122 -4.10 -8.61 -12.79
N THR A 123 -2.98 -9.31 -13.01
CA THR A 123 -2.99 -10.76 -13.30
C THR A 123 -2.67 -11.61 -12.08
N ASN A 124 -1.90 -11.09 -11.12
CA ASN A 124 -1.44 -11.88 -9.98
C ASN A 124 -2.54 -12.02 -8.92
N ARG A 125 -2.79 -13.26 -8.50
CA ARG A 125 -3.83 -13.55 -7.50
C ARG A 125 -3.55 -12.91 -6.14
N THR A 126 -2.28 -12.71 -5.78
CA THR A 126 -1.88 -12.04 -4.55
C THR A 126 -2.35 -10.58 -4.50
N CYS A 127 -2.57 -9.96 -5.67
CA CYS A 127 -3.05 -8.58 -5.79
C CYS A 127 -4.58 -8.46 -5.88
N ARG A 128 -5.33 -9.55 -5.70
CA ARG A 128 -6.79 -9.52 -5.57
C ARG A 128 -7.19 -9.10 -4.16
N LEU A 129 -6.93 -7.83 -3.85
CA LEU A 129 -7.16 -7.26 -2.53
C LEU A 129 -8.66 -7.16 -2.23
N ILE A 130 -9.09 -7.75 -1.12
CA ILE A 130 -10.47 -7.72 -0.65
C ILE A 130 -10.53 -6.74 0.52
N PRO A 131 -11.42 -5.72 0.47
CA PRO A 131 -11.58 -4.82 1.59
C PRO A 131 -12.19 -5.55 2.79
N ASN A 132 -11.68 -5.26 3.99
CA ASN A 132 -12.29 -5.66 5.25
C ASN A 132 -13.51 -4.77 5.54
N ASP A 133 -14.53 -5.35 6.17
CA ASP A 133 -15.66 -4.58 6.66
C ASP A 133 -15.21 -3.58 7.74
N PRO A 134 -15.71 -2.33 7.74
CA PRO A 134 -15.29 -1.27 8.68
C PRO A 134 -15.56 -1.56 10.16
N LEU A 135 -16.28 -2.65 10.49
CA LEU A 135 -16.92 -2.78 11.79
C LEU A 135 -16.25 -3.74 12.77
N LEU A 136 -15.37 -4.65 12.37
CA LEU A 136 -14.69 -5.54 13.32
C LEU A 136 -13.36 -6.04 12.76
N ASP A 137 -12.27 -5.30 12.97
CA ASP A 137 -11.00 -5.97 13.18
C ASP A 137 -11.09 -6.70 14.54
N LYS A 138 -11.43 -7.99 14.47
CA LYS A 138 -11.53 -8.90 15.63
C LYS A 138 -10.20 -9.04 16.39
N ASN A 139 -9.11 -8.46 15.89
CA ASN A 139 -7.78 -8.50 16.50
C ASN A 139 -7.30 -7.16 17.06
N ILE A 140 -8.13 -6.10 17.08
CA ILE A 140 -7.81 -4.89 17.86
C ILE A 140 -7.57 -5.29 19.32
N GLY A 141 -6.31 -5.30 19.74
CA GLY A 141 -5.87 -5.68 21.09
C GLY A 141 -5.16 -7.03 21.21
N LYS A 142 -5.03 -7.84 20.14
CA LYS A 142 -4.15 -9.01 20.17
C LYS A 142 -2.73 -8.62 19.77
N SER A 143 -2.02 -8.05 20.73
CA SER A 143 -0.56 -7.98 20.69
C SER A 143 0.00 -9.37 20.40
N SER A 144 0.65 -9.51 19.24
CA SER A 144 1.41 -10.71 18.88
C SER A 144 2.71 -10.74 19.68
N ASN A 145 2.58 -11.04 20.98
CA ASN A 145 3.69 -11.51 21.80
C ASN A 145 3.52 -13.03 21.94
N SER A 146 4.00 -13.77 20.95
CA SER A 146 4.33 -15.19 21.11
C SER A 146 5.71 -15.41 20.53
N GLY A 147 6.71 -15.08 21.34
CA GLY A 147 8.02 -15.69 21.20
C GLY A 147 7.92 -17.16 21.60
N HIS A 148 8.38 -18.03 20.70
CA HIS A 148 9.01 -19.30 21.01
C HIS A 148 10.16 -19.50 20.04
#